data_AF-A0A4Q1SDM6-F1
#
_entry.id   AF-A0A4Q1SDM6-F1
#
_cell.length_a   1.000
_cell.length_b   1.000
_cell.length_c   1.000
_cell.angle_alpha   90.00
_cell.angle_beta   90.00
_cell.angle_gamma   90.00
#
_symmetry.space_group_name_H-M   'P 1'
#
loop_
_entity.id
_entity.type
_entity.pdbx_description
1 polymer ?
#
loop_
_entity_poly.entity_id
_entity_poly.type
_entity_poly.pdbx_seq_one_letter_code
_entity_poly.pdbx_strand_id
1 'polypeptide(L)'
;MRVSPWIPAVCLAFTSLTGFSQQSTTDSQPAAASQSQSSSPATPAAQSAQDLPDSPGSQIHVSPQPAGPTVVFDSSMGRMTCKLFSKEAPNAVANFIGLAEGTKDWTDPKTRQLVHGKPLYDGTTFHRVIPGFMIQGGDPVGDGTGDPGYLFKDEFDPNLNFDVAGRLAMANSGPDTNGSQFFITEVPNDALDQKYTIFGQCDEHSVLIVQSIARVERDGNDKPLTPVILNKVTIVQDGQPLPPEPAPAAAPPAPAPQPQP
;
A
#
# COMPACT_ATOMS: atom_id res chain seq x y z
N MET A 1 -35.56 11.08 47.63
CA MET A 1 -34.58 10.54 48.60
C MET A 1 -33.25 10.50 47.86
N ARG A 2 -32.35 11.50 48.03
CA ARG A 2 -31.21 11.52 48.99
C ARG A 2 -30.35 10.24 48.82
N VAL A 3 -29.05 10.26 48.48
CA VAL A 3 -27.97 11.24 48.69
C VAL A 3 -26.77 10.98 47.76
N SER A 4 -26.02 12.07 47.56
CA SER A 4 -24.78 12.39 46.84
C SER A 4 -23.51 11.52 47.05
N PRO A 5 -22.43 11.77 46.27
CA PRO A 5 -21.28 10.89 46.06
C PRO A 5 -20.05 11.26 46.93
N TRP A 6 -18.99 10.44 46.85
CA TRP A 6 -17.73 10.67 47.56
C TRP A 6 -16.55 10.82 46.59
N ILE A 7 -15.91 11.99 46.66
CA ILE A 7 -14.56 12.31 46.17
C ILE A 7 -13.70 12.49 47.43
N PRO A 8 -12.39 12.19 47.38
CA PRO A 8 -11.46 13.19 47.89
C PRO A 8 -10.27 13.45 46.95
N ALA A 9 -9.99 14.74 46.79
CA ALA A 9 -8.71 15.29 46.36
C ALA A 9 -7.78 15.41 47.57
N VAL A 10 -6.46 15.19 47.38
CA VAL A 10 -5.43 15.55 48.37
C VAL A 10 -4.23 16.23 47.70
N CYS A 11 -4.11 17.52 48.04
CA CYS A 11 -2.95 18.39 48.27
C CYS A 11 -1.51 17.98 47.88
N LEU A 12 -0.90 18.88 47.08
CA LEU A 12 0.28 19.73 47.34
C LEU A 12 1.53 19.15 48.03
N ALA A 13 2.68 19.26 47.33
CA ALA A 13 3.93 19.70 47.95
C ALA A 13 4.84 20.41 46.93
N PHE A 14 5.09 21.70 47.17
CA PHE A 14 6.19 22.49 46.63
C PHE A 14 7.45 22.21 47.47
N THR A 15 8.59 21.97 46.82
CA THR A 15 9.91 22.20 47.43
C THR A 15 10.90 22.66 46.37
N SER A 16 11.26 23.93 46.46
CA SER A 16 12.44 24.56 45.85
C SER A 16 13.64 24.40 46.78
N LEU A 17 14.82 24.06 46.27
CA LEU A 17 16.08 24.53 46.88
C LEU A 17 17.23 24.60 45.84
N THR A 18 17.82 25.79 45.87
CA THR A 18 18.98 26.37 45.19
C THR A 18 20.30 25.59 45.30
N GLY A 19 21.20 25.78 44.33
CA GLY A 19 22.62 25.99 44.66
C GLY A 19 23.68 25.50 43.66
N PHE A 20 24.43 26.48 43.12
CA PHE A 20 25.91 26.53 43.02
C PHE A 20 26.61 26.51 41.64
N SER A 21 27.05 27.73 41.25
CA SER A 21 28.30 28.21 40.62
C SER A 21 29.17 27.30 39.73
N GLN A 22 29.42 27.74 38.48
CA GLN A 22 30.66 28.39 37.95
C GLN A 22 31.94 27.55 38.04
N GLN A 23 32.61 27.32 36.90
CA GLN A 23 33.83 28.08 36.56
C GLN A 23 34.27 27.88 35.09
N SER A 24 34.64 29.02 34.50
CA SER A 24 35.25 29.22 33.20
C SER A 24 36.77 29.02 33.28
N THR A 25 37.39 28.53 32.21
CA THR A 25 38.78 28.88 31.85
C THR A 25 38.91 29.02 30.35
N THR A 26 39.14 30.26 29.93
CA THR A 26 39.82 30.74 28.72
C THR A 26 41.18 30.05 28.51
N ASP A 27 41.57 29.81 27.25
CA ASP A 27 42.75 30.50 26.72
C ASP A 27 42.80 30.51 25.17
N SER A 28 43.36 31.58 24.64
CA SER A 28 43.47 31.91 23.20
C SER A 28 44.94 31.94 22.76
N GLN A 29 45.25 31.26 21.64
CA GLN A 29 46.19 31.62 20.55
C GLN A 29 47.67 32.02 20.87
N PRO A 30 48.65 31.86 19.93
CA PRO A 30 48.66 32.58 18.64
C PRO A 30 49.26 31.84 17.42
N ALA A 31 49.06 32.45 16.26
CA ALA A 31 49.69 32.16 14.97
C ALA A 31 51.04 32.88 14.81
N ALA A 32 51.94 32.32 14.01
CA ALA A 32 53.10 33.01 13.45
C ALA A 32 53.40 32.50 12.04
N ALA A 33 53.73 33.44 11.15
CA ALA A 33 53.97 33.29 9.72
C ALA A 33 55.42 33.63 9.35
N SER A 34 55.95 32.98 8.30
CA SER A 34 57.05 33.40 7.37
C SER A 34 57.75 32.13 6.84
N GLN A 35 58.34 32.03 5.64
CA GLN A 35 58.45 32.84 4.43
C GLN A 35 58.96 31.91 3.30
N SER A 36 58.66 32.29 2.06
CA SER A 36 59.03 31.73 0.75
C SER A 36 60.53 31.74 0.39
N GLN A 37 60.99 30.85 -0.53
CA GLN A 37 61.74 31.24 -1.76
C GLN A 37 62.10 30.06 -2.73
N SER A 38 61.73 30.26 -4.02
CA SER A 38 62.41 29.99 -5.33
C SER A 38 63.00 28.59 -5.64
N SER A 39 62.93 27.99 -6.85
CA SER A 39 62.81 28.49 -8.25
C SER A 39 62.56 27.31 -9.24
N SER A 40 61.80 27.55 -10.31
CA SER A 40 61.70 26.73 -11.56
C SER A 40 62.93 26.95 -12.48
N PRO A 41 63.10 26.37 -13.71
CA PRO A 41 62.16 25.57 -14.53
C PRO A 41 62.77 24.38 -15.34
N ALA A 42 61.92 23.48 -15.86
CA ALA A 42 62.12 22.81 -17.16
C ALA A 42 60.85 22.03 -17.58
N THR A 43 60.32 22.35 -18.76
CA THR A 43 59.40 21.52 -19.57
C THR A 43 60.25 21.03 -20.76
N PRO A 44 60.25 19.74 -21.18
CA PRO A 44 59.07 19.19 -21.86
C PRO A 44 58.85 17.66 -21.74
N ALA A 45 57.59 17.24 -21.80
CA ALA A 45 57.06 16.20 -22.70
C ALA A 45 55.71 15.70 -22.19
N ALA A 46 54.75 15.59 -23.11
CA ALA A 46 53.43 15.03 -22.87
C ALA A 46 53.52 13.59 -22.35
N GLN A 47 52.75 13.27 -21.31
CA GLN A 47 52.32 11.90 -21.02
C GLN A 47 51.10 11.88 -20.08
N SER A 48 50.07 11.17 -20.57
CA SER A 48 49.08 10.41 -19.81
C SER A 48 48.01 11.19 -19.03
N ALA A 49 46.84 11.30 -19.66
CA ALA A 49 45.57 11.46 -18.96
C ALA A 49 45.31 10.20 -18.11
N GLN A 50 45.66 10.27 -16.83
CA GLN A 50 45.23 9.36 -15.78
C GLN A 50 44.91 10.26 -14.59
N ASP A 51 43.61 10.33 -14.25
CA ASP A 51 43.02 10.74 -12.97
C ASP A 51 41.70 11.48 -13.21
N LEU A 52 40.67 10.70 -13.57
CA LEU A 52 39.28 11.05 -13.29
C LEU A 52 38.83 10.10 -12.18
N PRO A 53 38.27 10.60 -11.06
CA PRO A 53 37.71 9.72 -10.04
C PRO A 53 36.50 8.98 -10.63
N ASP A 54 36.52 7.65 -10.54
CA ASP A 54 35.36 6.80 -10.85
C ASP A 54 34.14 7.33 -10.10
N SER A 55 33.17 7.84 -10.85
CA SER A 55 31.84 8.09 -10.30
C SER A 55 31.26 6.74 -9.86
N PRO A 56 30.74 6.58 -8.62
CA PRO A 56 30.09 5.34 -8.24
C PRO A 56 28.91 5.13 -9.19
N GLY A 57 28.98 4.07 -9.98
CA GLY A 57 27.97 3.76 -10.98
C GLY A 57 26.58 3.74 -10.34
N SER A 58 25.68 4.60 -10.84
CA SER A 58 24.25 4.40 -10.66
C SER A 58 23.90 3.03 -11.23
N GLN A 59 23.75 2.04 -10.36
CA GLN A 59 23.06 0.80 -10.70
C GLN A 59 21.68 1.25 -11.20
N ILE A 60 21.38 1.02 -12.49
CA ILE A 60 20.05 1.27 -13.02
C ILE A 60 19.14 0.23 -12.34
N HIS A 61 18.43 0.64 -11.29
CA HIS A 61 17.41 -0.18 -10.68
C HIS A 61 16.23 -0.26 -11.68
N VAL A 62 16.14 -1.37 -12.40
CA VAL A 62 15.02 -1.66 -13.30
C VAL A 62 13.96 -2.39 -12.48
N SER A 63 12.84 -1.73 -12.20
CA SER A 63 11.71 -2.37 -11.54
C SER A 63 11.16 -3.50 -12.44
N PRO A 64 10.86 -4.69 -11.88
CA PRO A 64 10.30 -5.81 -12.65
C PRO A 64 9.06 -5.41 -13.44
N GLN A 65 8.87 -6.04 -14.60
CA GLN A 65 7.64 -5.92 -15.39
C GLN A 65 6.73 -7.11 -15.13
N PRO A 66 5.41 -6.90 -14.94
CA PRO A 66 4.49 -7.99 -14.61
C PRO A 66 4.29 -8.91 -15.82
N ALA A 67 4.54 -10.21 -15.63
CA ALA A 67 4.52 -11.24 -16.67
C ALA A 67 3.44 -12.33 -16.43
N GLY A 68 2.53 -12.10 -15.49
CA GLY A 68 1.44 -13.01 -15.14
C GLY A 68 0.12 -12.64 -15.82
N PRO A 69 -0.98 -13.38 -15.55
CA PRO A 69 -2.30 -13.05 -16.08
C PRO A 69 -2.78 -11.67 -15.63
N THR A 70 -3.81 -11.15 -16.30
CA THR A 70 -4.47 -9.89 -15.93
C THR A 70 -5.69 -10.20 -15.07
N VAL A 71 -5.81 -9.53 -13.92
CA VAL A 71 -7.05 -9.50 -13.15
C VAL A 71 -7.91 -8.33 -13.61
N VAL A 72 -9.21 -8.60 -13.77
CA VAL A 72 -10.26 -7.61 -14.04
C VAL A 72 -11.20 -7.54 -12.85
N PHE A 73 -11.24 -6.39 -12.18
CA PHE A 73 -12.17 -6.10 -11.11
C PHE A 73 -13.34 -5.29 -11.67
N ASP A 74 -14.52 -5.90 -11.78
CA ASP A 74 -15.75 -5.18 -12.08
C ASP A 74 -16.36 -4.69 -10.77
N SER A 75 -16.15 -3.41 -10.44
CA SER A 75 -16.69 -2.80 -9.23
C SER A 75 -17.96 -1.97 -9.50
N SER A 76 -18.70 -1.62 -8.45
CA SER A 76 -19.84 -0.70 -8.53
C SER A 76 -19.46 0.73 -8.95
N MET A 77 -18.16 1.07 -8.99
CA MET A 77 -17.65 2.37 -9.40
C MET A 77 -16.82 2.34 -10.70
N GLY A 78 -16.73 1.18 -11.36
CA GLY A 78 -15.99 1.03 -12.61
C GLY A 78 -15.10 -0.19 -12.64
N ARG A 79 -14.57 -0.47 -13.82
CA ARG A 79 -13.68 -1.60 -14.09
C ARG A 79 -12.22 -1.23 -13.87
N MET A 80 -11.51 -2.03 -13.09
CA MET A 80 -10.06 -1.92 -12.90
C MET A 80 -9.35 -3.16 -13.44
N THR A 81 -8.18 -2.97 -14.03
CA THR A 81 -7.33 -3.98 -14.66
C THR A 81 -5.92 -3.91 -14.09
N CYS A 82 -5.43 -5.06 -13.60
CA CYS A 82 -4.08 -5.16 -13.04
C CYS A 82 -3.36 -6.40 -13.57
N LYS A 83 -2.12 -6.24 -14.00
CA LYS A 83 -1.25 -7.33 -14.48
C LYS A 83 -0.49 -7.92 -13.29
N LEU A 84 -0.45 -9.24 -13.16
CA LEU A 84 0.13 -9.90 -11.99
C LEU A 84 1.64 -10.16 -12.13
N PHE A 85 2.36 -10.12 -11.01
CA PHE A 85 3.79 -10.42 -10.89
C PHE A 85 3.99 -11.91 -10.54
N SER A 86 3.60 -12.82 -11.44
CA SER A 86 3.65 -14.27 -11.17
C SER A 86 5.05 -14.82 -10.86
N LYS A 87 6.11 -14.12 -11.26
CA LYS A 87 7.49 -14.54 -11.02
C LYS A 87 7.99 -14.07 -9.65
N GLU A 88 7.64 -12.85 -9.26
CA GLU A 88 8.11 -12.21 -8.03
C GLU A 88 7.29 -12.63 -6.81
N ALA A 89 5.99 -12.88 -6.99
CA ALA A 89 5.07 -13.30 -5.91
C ALA A 89 4.21 -14.52 -6.30
N PRO A 90 4.82 -15.68 -6.59
CA PRO A 90 4.11 -16.84 -7.12
C PRO A 90 3.03 -17.40 -6.17
N ASN A 91 3.26 -17.40 -4.85
CA ASN A 91 2.27 -17.92 -3.90
C ASN A 91 1.10 -16.96 -3.73
N ALA A 92 1.36 -15.65 -3.64
CA ALA A 92 0.31 -14.64 -3.56
C ALA A 92 -0.56 -14.64 -4.83
N VAL A 93 0.05 -14.71 -6.01
CA VAL A 93 -0.67 -14.81 -7.28
C VAL A 93 -1.50 -16.09 -7.36
N ALA A 94 -0.92 -17.25 -7.04
CA ALA A 94 -1.66 -18.52 -7.06
C ALA A 94 -2.82 -18.53 -6.05
N ASN A 95 -2.60 -17.97 -4.85
CA ASN A 95 -3.63 -17.82 -3.84
C ASN A 95 -4.76 -16.92 -4.34
N PHE A 96 -4.43 -15.74 -4.87
CA PHE A 96 -5.40 -14.78 -5.37
C PHE A 96 -6.25 -15.36 -6.50
N ILE A 97 -5.62 -15.98 -7.51
CA ILE A 97 -6.32 -16.62 -8.63
C ILE A 97 -7.22 -17.74 -8.11
N GLY A 98 -6.71 -18.60 -7.23
CA GLY A 98 -7.49 -19.72 -6.71
C GLY A 98 -8.74 -19.28 -5.93
N LEU A 99 -8.63 -18.21 -5.14
CA LEU A 99 -9.75 -17.61 -4.43
C LEU A 99 -10.72 -16.89 -5.38
N ALA A 100 -10.21 -16.20 -6.41
CA ALA A 100 -11.03 -15.52 -7.41
C ALA A 100 -11.85 -16.51 -8.26
N GLU A 101 -11.26 -17.64 -8.64
CA GLU A 101 -11.91 -18.65 -9.47
C GLU A 101 -12.72 -19.67 -8.65
N GLY A 102 -12.58 -19.67 -7.33
CA GLY A 102 -13.21 -20.64 -6.42
C GLY A 102 -12.58 -22.04 -6.48
N THR A 103 -11.40 -22.18 -7.08
CA THR A 103 -10.65 -23.44 -7.15
C THR A 103 -9.85 -23.72 -5.88
N LYS A 104 -9.64 -22.70 -5.04
CA LYS A 104 -9.01 -22.83 -3.72
C LYS A 104 -10.07 -22.79 -2.62
N ASP A 105 -10.05 -23.81 -1.77
CA ASP A 105 -10.93 -23.88 -0.60
C ASP A 105 -10.61 -22.75 0.37
N TRP A 106 -11.65 -22.25 1.04
CA TRP A 106 -11.53 -21.29 2.12
C TRP A 106 -12.58 -21.54 3.20
N THR A 107 -12.32 -21.09 4.42
CA THR A 107 -13.26 -21.20 5.54
C THR A 107 -14.04 -19.90 5.66
N ASP A 108 -15.36 -19.98 5.64
CA ASP A 108 -16.23 -18.83 5.88
C ASP A 108 -16.04 -18.35 7.33
N PRO A 109 -15.60 -17.10 7.58
CA PRO A 109 -15.36 -16.63 8.94
C PRO A 109 -16.63 -16.58 9.81
N LYS A 110 -17.81 -16.42 9.21
CA LYS A 110 -19.10 -16.33 9.90
C LYS A 110 -19.63 -17.71 10.26
N THR A 111 -19.59 -18.66 9.32
CA THR A 111 -20.18 -19.99 9.52
C THR A 111 -19.18 -21.04 9.99
N ARG A 112 -17.88 -20.75 9.87
CA ARG A 112 -16.76 -21.68 10.14
C ARG A 112 -16.77 -22.94 9.28
N GLN A 113 -17.51 -22.90 8.16
CA GLN A 113 -17.59 -24.02 7.23
C GLN A 113 -16.58 -23.85 6.09
N LEU A 114 -16.08 -24.98 5.59
CA LEU A 114 -15.28 -25.02 4.37
C LEU A 114 -16.17 -24.72 3.16
N VAL A 115 -15.69 -23.82 2.31
CA VAL A 115 -16.32 -23.41 1.05
C VAL A 115 -15.43 -23.89 -0.10
N HIS A 116 -16.05 -24.60 -1.05
CA HIS A 116 -15.41 -25.13 -2.25
C HIS A 116 -16.21 -24.71 -3.50
N GLY A 117 -15.53 -24.42 -4.61
CA GLY A 117 -16.17 -24.13 -5.90
C GLY A 117 -16.91 -22.78 -5.95
N LYS A 118 -16.64 -21.87 -5.00
CA LYS A 118 -17.24 -20.55 -4.92
C LYS A 118 -16.15 -19.45 -4.89
N PRO A 119 -16.16 -18.51 -5.85
CA PRO A 119 -15.34 -17.30 -5.80
C PRO A 119 -15.49 -16.57 -4.47
N LEU A 120 -14.36 -16.26 -3.82
CA LEU A 120 -14.35 -15.53 -2.55
C LEU A 120 -14.66 -14.05 -2.77
N TYR A 121 -14.11 -13.43 -3.82
CA TYR A 121 -14.11 -11.98 -3.98
C TYR A 121 -15.42 -11.40 -4.53
N ASP A 122 -16.21 -12.20 -5.24
CA ASP A 122 -17.48 -11.75 -5.82
C ASP A 122 -18.47 -11.36 -4.72
N GLY A 123 -18.91 -10.10 -4.74
CA GLY A 123 -19.79 -9.50 -3.75
C GLY A 123 -19.08 -8.93 -2.51
N THR A 124 -17.75 -9.05 -2.40
CA THR A 124 -16.99 -8.38 -1.33
C THR A 124 -16.94 -6.87 -1.55
N THR A 125 -16.52 -6.12 -0.54
CA THR A 125 -16.44 -4.66 -0.60
C THR A 125 -15.03 -4.16 -0.38
N PHE A 126 -14.74 -2.96 -0.88
CA PHE A 126 -13.63 -2.17 -0.36
C PHE A 126 -14.03 -1.60 0.99
N HIS A 127 -13.72 -2.34 2.06
CA HIS A 127 -14.18 -2.02 3.41
C HIS A 127 -13.36 -0.91 4.08
N ARG A 128 -12.25 -0.49 3.47
CA ARG A 128 -11.40 0.60 3.95
C ARG A 128 -10.82 1.40 2.79
N VAL A 129 -10.99 2.73 2.83
CA VAL A 129 -10.55 3.64 1.77
C VAL A 129 -9.89 4.89 2.36
N ILE A 130 -8.67 5.21 1.92
CA ILE A 130 -7.91 6.34 2.46
C ILE A 130 -7.38 7.20 1.30
N PRO A 131 -7.90 8.44 1.14
CA PRO A 131 -7.36 9.38 0.17
C PRO A 131 -5.88 9.65 0.41
N GLY A 132 -5.10 9.73 -0.66
CA GLY A 132 -3.64 9.87 -0.61
C GLY A 132 -2.91 8.59 -0.25
N PHE A 133 -3.59 7.44 -0.20
CA PHE A 133 -2.96 6.19 0.20
C PHE A 133 -3.43 4.98 -0.61
N MET A 134 -4.60 4.41 -0.32
CA MET A 134 -5.02 3.12 -0.88
C MET A 134 -6.51 2.82 -0.72
N ILE A 135 -6.98 1.80 -1.43
CA ILE A 135 -8.25 1.11 -1.21
C ILE A 135 -7.98 -0.35 -0.82
N GLN A 136 -8.64 -0.87 0.21
CA GLN A 136 -8.45 -2.23 0.72
C GLN A 136 -9.75 -3.03 0.66
N GLY A 137 -9.65 -4.26 0.16
CA GLY A 137 -10.76 -5.19 -0.05
C GLY A 137 -10.35 -6.65 0.17
N GLY A 138 -11.15 -7.58 -0.33
CA GLY A 138 -10.86 -9.02 -0.23
C GLY A 138 -11.23 -9.68 1.11
N ASP A 139 -11.99 -8.98 1.95
CA ASP A 139 -12.56 -9.53 3.19
C ASP A 139 -14.00 -10.06 2.92
N PRO A 140 -14.28 -11.37 3.12
CA PRO A 140 -15.62 -11.94 2.96
C PRO A 140 -16.61 -11.48 4.05
N VAL A 141 -16.14 -10.92 5.17
CA VAL A 141 -16.98 -10.36 6.23
C VAL A 141 -17.36 -8.90 5.92
N GLY A 142 -16.40 -8.12 5.44
CA GLY A 142 -16.55 -6.73 5.01
C GLY A 142 -16.30 -5.69 6.12
N ASP A 143 -15.57 -6.07 7.17
CA ASP A 143 -15.23 -5.21 8.31
C ASP A 143 -13.72 -5.16 8.61
N GLY A 144 -12.91 -5.84 7.80
CA GLY A 144 -11.45 -5.93 7.91
C GLY A 144 -10.97 -7.09 8.78
N THR A 145 -11.86 -7.86 9.40
CA THR A 145 -11.49 -8.95 10.32
C THR A 145 -11.48 -10.34 9.69
N GLY A 146 -12.06 -10.51 8.50
CA GLY A 146 -12.15 -11.82 7.87
C GLY A 146 -10.88 -12.25 7.13
N ASP A 147 -10.71 -13.57 7.05
CA ASP A 147 -9.62 -14.27 6.40
C ASP A 147 -10.14 -15.56 5.72
N PRO A 148 -9.36 -16.25 4.87
CA PRO A 148 -9.83 -17.46 4.18
C PRO A 148 -9.67 -18.74 5.01
N GLY A 149 -9.38 -18.64 6.31
CA GLY A 149 -9.14 -19.77 7.23
C GLY A 149 -7.68 -20.23 7.30
N TYR A 150 -6.76 -19.52 6.65
CA TYR A 150 -5.34 -19.83 6.62
C TYR A 150 -4.52 -18.57 6.34
N LEU A 151 -3.22 -18.65 6.64
CA LEU A 151 -2.23 -17.61 6.40
C LEU A 151 -1.06 -18.16 5.59
N PHE A 152 -0.38 -17.29 4.84
CA PHE A 152 0.83 -17.65 4.09
C PHE A 152 1.91 -16.57 4.15
N LYS A 153 3.14 -16.99 3.82
CA LYS A 153 4.35 -16.19 3.92
C LYS A 153 4.39 -14.99 2.99
N ASP A 154 5.16 -13.99 3.39
CA ASP A 154 5.48 -12.86 2.53
C ASP A 154 6.42 -13.26 1.38
N GLU A 155 6.30 -12.57 0.24
CA GLU A 155 7.17 -12.70 -0.93
C GLU A 155 7.65 -11.31 -1.35
N PHE A 156 8.96 -11.07 -1.19
CA PHE A 156 9.56 -9.77 -1.50
C PHE A 156 10.64 -9.89 -2.58
N ASP A 157 10.54 -9.06 -3.62
CA ASP A 157 11.62 -8.81 -4.58
C ASP A 157 12.27 -7.45 -4.23
N PRO A 158 13.60 -7.38 -4.08
CA PRO A 158 14.29 -6.15 -3.69
C PRO A 158 14.18 -5.02 -4.73
N ASN A 159 13.83 -5.34 -5.98
CA ASN A 159 13.62 -4.38 -7.06
C ASN A 159 12.14 -4.04 -7.29
N LEU A 160 11.22 -4.65 -6.54
CA LEU A 160 9.79 -4.38 -6.63
C LEU A 160 9.31 -3.67 -5.36
N ASN A 161 9.12 -2.35 -5.46
CA ASN A 161 8.76 -1.47 -4.35
C ASN A 161 7.49 -0.66 -4.67
N PHE A 162 6.99 0.10 -3.71
CA PHE A 162 5.85 1.01 -3.83
C PHE A 162 6.28 2.37 -4.40
N ASP A 163 7.06 2.34 -5.48
CA ASP A 163 7.65 3.48 -6.18
C ASP A 163 6.69 4.15 -7.18
N VAL A 164 5.59 3.48 -7.53
CA VAL A 164 4.53 3.98 -8.44
C VAL A 164 3.14 3.76 -7.84
N ALA A 165 2.15 4.48 -8.36
CA ALA A 165 0.74 4.25 -8.06
C ALA A 165 0.24 2.93 -8.68
N GLY A 166 -0.83 2.36 -8.14
CA GLY A 166 -1.49 1.18 -8.69
C GLY A 166 -0.84 -0.15 -8.32
N ARG A 167 0.01 -0.19 -7.28
CA ARG A 167 0.53 -1.47 -6.77
C ARG A 167 -0.60 -2.23 -6.10
N LEU A 168 -0.85 -3.45 -6.58
CA LEU A 168 -1.75 -4.42 -5.97
C LEU A 168 -0.92 -5.29 -5.02
N ALA A 169 -1.26 -5.27 -3.73
CA ALA A 169 -0.47 -5.93 -2.69
C ALA A 169 -1.35 -6.62 -1.64
N MET A 170 -0.81 -7.65 -1.01
CA MET A 170 -1.50 -8.37 0.08
C MET A 170 -1.56 -7.50 1.32
N ALA A 171 -2.73 -7.42 1.97
CA ALA A 171 -2.85 -6.87 3.30
C ALA A 171 -2.46 -7.93 4.35
N ASN A 172 -1.80 -7.51 5.43
CA ASN A 172 -1.35 -8.38 6.51
C ASN A 172 -1.46 -7.67 7.87
N SER A 173 -1.39 -8.45 8.96
CA SER A 173 -1.35 -7.98 10.35
C SER A 173 0.04 -8.16 10.99
N GLY A 174 1.08 -8.12 10.16
CA GLY A 174 2.46 -8.46 10.52
C GLY A 174 3.05 -9.52 9.58
N PRO A 175 4.36 -9.85 9.75
CA PRO A 175 5.06 -10.76 8.86
C PRO A 175 4.37 -12.12 8.72
N ASP A 176 4.33 -12.65 7.50
CA ASP A 176 3.80 -13.97 7.14
C ASP A 176 2.31 -14.18 7.50
N THR A 177 1.51 -13.11 7.50
CA THR A 177 0.07 -13.17 7.79
C THR A 177 -0.82 -12.82 6.59
N ASN A 178 -0.36 -13.14 5.37
CA ASN A 178 -1.16 -12.91 4.17
C ASN A 178 -2.34 -13.89 4.12
N GLY A 179 -3.52 -13.40 3.73
CA GLY A 179 -4.75 -14.19 3.63
C GLY A 179 -5.48 -13.95 2.31
N SER A 180 -6.69 -13.41 2.36
CA SER A 180 -7.47 -13.02 1.17
C SER A 180 -7.50 -11.52 0.95
N GLN A 181 -7.22 -10.73 1.99
CA GLN A 181 -7.31 -9.27 1.89
C GLN A 181 -6.17 -8.70 1.07
N PHE A 182 -6.48 -7.72 0.23
CA PHE A 182 -5.53 -7.01 -0.62
C PHE A 182 -5.83 -5.52 -0.61
N PHE A 183 -4.87 -4.72 -1.05
CA PHE A 183 -5.08 -3.30 -1.29
C PHE A 183 -4.44 -2.87 -2.62
N ILE A 184 -4.93 -1.75 -3.14
CA ILE A 184 -4.38 -1.08 -4.32
C ILE A 184 -3.97 0.34 -3.92
N THR A 185 -2.71 0.70 -4.14
CA THR A 185 -2.22 2.05 -3.84
C THR A 185 -2.70 3.08 -4.86
N GLU A 186 -3.08 4.27 -4.40
CA GLU A 186 -3.42 5.38 -5.31
C GLU A 186 -2.23 6.29 -5.63
N VAL A 187 -1.16 6.19 -4.84
CA VAL A 187 0.09 6.94 -4.95
C VAL A 187 1.28 6.06 -4.55
N PRO A 188 2.52 6.41 -4.91
CA PRO A 188 3.72 5.80 -4.33
C PRO A 188 3.76 5.93 -2.81
N ASN A 189 4.31 4.94 -2.11
CA ASN A 189 4.47 4.95 -0.65
C ASN A 189 5.60 4.02 -0.18
N ASP A 190 6.81 4.57 -0.06
CA ASP A 190 8.02 3.88 0.37
C ASP A 190 7.93 3.26 1.79
N ALA A 191 7.05 3.79 2.65
CA ALA A 191 6.86 3.25 3.99
C ALA A 191 6.29 1.82 4.00
N LEU A 192 5.74 1.36 2.87
CA LEU A 192 5.24 -0.01 2.66
C LEU A 192 6.30 -0.99 2.13
N ASP A 193 7.45 -0.48 1.67
CA ASP A 193 8.46 -1.29 1.01
C ASP A 193 8.92 -2.45 1.89
N GLN A 194 8.96 -3.64 1.29
CA GLN A 194 9.43 -4.89 1.93
C GLN A 194 8.64 -5.25 3.21
N LYS A 195 7.40 -4.77 3.33
CA LYS A 195 6.46 -5.12 4.42
C LYS A 195 5.18 -5.78 3.91
N TYR A 196 4.84 -5.56 2.64
CA TYR A 196 3.67 -6.11 1.98
C TYR A 196 4.06 -6.71 0.64
N THR A 197 3.55 -7.91 0.37
CA THR A 197 3.82 -8.64 -0.87
C THR A 197 3.13 -7.93 -2.04
N ILE A 198 3.89 -7.28 -2.92
CA ILE A 198 3.39 -6.75 -4.19
C ILE A 198 3.21 -7.91 -5.15
N PHE A 199 1.99 -8.09 -5.67
CA PHE A 199 1.67 -9.19 -6.57
C PHE A 199 0.96 -8.75 -7.86
N GLY A 200 0.70 -7.45 -8.04
CA GLY A 200 0.29 -6.91 -9.34
C GLY A 200 0.51 -5.41 -9.51
N GLN A 201 0.30 -4.94 -10.74
CA GLN A 201 0.32 -3.53 -11.13
C GLN A 201 -0.92 -3.20 -11.95
N CYS A 202 -1.69 -2.22 -11.50
CA CYS A 202 -2.85 -1.70 -12.20
C CYS A 202 -2.46 -0.67 -13.27
N ASP A 203 -3.22 -0.62 -14.37
CA ASP A 203 -2.96 0.38 -15.42
C ASP A 203 -3.38 1.79 -14.98
N GLU A 204 -2.95 2.80 -15.76
CA GLU A 204 -3.19 4.22 -15.45
C GLU A 204 -4.68 4.56 -15.34
N HIS A 205 -5.52 3.97 -16.19
CA HIS A 205 -6.96 4.16 -16.13
C HIS A 205 -7.56 3.61 -14.82
N SER A 206 -7.11 2.43 -14.42
CA SER A 206 -7.52 1.78 -13.18
C SER A 206 -7.11 2.60 -11.96
N VAL A 207 -5.94 3.25 -11.99
CA VAL A 207 -5.50 4.16 -10.92
C VAL A 207 -6.47 5.32 -10.75
N LEU A 208 -7.07 5.87 -11.82
CA LEU A 208 -8.08 6.94 -11.71
C LEU A 208 -9.35 6.46 -10.99
N ILE A 209 -9.74 5.20 -11.21
CA ILE A 209 -10.89 4.58 -10.52
C ILE A 209 -10.55 4.32 -9.06
N VAL A 210 -9.36 3.81 -8.76
CA VAL A 210 -8.85 3.64 -7.39
C VAL A 210 -8.90 4.99 -6.65
N GLN A 211 -8.41 6.05 -7.28
CA GLN A 211 -8.45 7.41 -6.73
C GLN A 211 -9.89 7.90 -6.49
N SER A 212 -10.83 7.53 -7.35
CA SER A 212 -12.25 7.89 -7.19
C SER A 212 -12.89 7.14 -6.03
N ILE A 213 -12.61 5.84 -5.90
CA ILE A 213 -13.06 5.00 -4.78
C ILE A 213 -12.47 5.50 -3.46
N ALA A 214 -11.18 5.89 -3.44
CA ALA A 214 -10.51 6.36 -2.24
C ALA A 214 -11.17 7.60 -1.61
N ARG A 215 -11.90 8.39 -2.41
CA ARG A 215 -12.50 9.68 -2.03
C ARG A 215 -14.00 9.63 -1.76
N VAL A 216 -14.62 8.45 -1.75
CA VAL A 216 -16.03 8.33 -1.36
C VAL A 216 -16.23 8.75 0.11
N GLU A 217 -17.45 9.14 0.46
CA GLU A 217 -17.80 9.41 1.86
C GLU A 217 -17.58 8.15 2.71
N ARG A 218 -16.95 8.33 3.87
CA ARG A 218 -16.52 7.26 4.77
C ARG A 218 -16.71 7.65 6.23
N ASP A 219 -16.79 6.65 7.10
CA ASP A 219 -16.84 6.84 8.54
C ASP A 219 -15.46 7.11 9.16
N GLY A 220 -15.42 7.22 10.48
CA GLY A 220 -14.18 7.44 11.24
C GLY A 220 -13.20 6.27 11.25
N ASN A 221 -13.61 5.09 10.79
CA ASN A 221 -12.76 3.90 10.61
C ASN A 221 -12.31 3.73 9.15
N ASP A 222 -12.46 4.78 8.34
CA ASP A 222 -12.16 4.78 6.91
C ASP A 222 -13.07 3.86 6.07
N LYS A 223 -14.21 3.39 6.61
CA LYS A 223 -15.15 2.53 5.89
C LYS A 223 -16.13 3.35 5.05
N PRO A 224 -16.30 3.07 3.74
CA PRO A 224 -17.29 3.76 2.91
C PRO A 224 -18.71 3.71 3.49
N LEU A 225 -19.40 4.85 3.51
CA LEU A 225 -20.81 4.94 3.94
C LEU A 225 -21.74 4.25 2.93
N THR A 226 -21.45 4.42 1.64
CA THR A 226 -22.06 3.64 0.57
C THR A 226 -21.07 2.56 0.15
N PRO A 227 -21.42 1.26 0.27
CA PRO A 227 -20.50 0.18 -0.07
C PRO A 227 -20.04 0.24 -1.53
N VAL A 228 -18.73 0.18 -1.74
CA VAL A 228 -18.14 -0.05 -3.07
C VAL A 228 -17.93 -1.54 -3.24
N ILE A 229 -18.74 -2.15 -4.10
CA ILE A 229 -18.86 -3.60 -4.23
C ILE A 229 -17.97 -4.08 -5.38
N LEU A 230 -17.21 -5.16 -5.16
CA LEU A 230 -16.59 -5.95 -6.21
C LEU A 230 -17.65 -6.92 -6.75
N ASN A 231 -18.30 -6.55 -7.85
CA ASN A 231 -19.36 -7.38 -8.44
C ASN A 231 -18.80 -8.68 -9.00
N LYS A 232 -17.61 -8.60 -9.62
CA LYS A 232 -16.94 -9.76 -10.20
C LYS A 232 -15.43 -9.57 -10.26
N VAL A 233 -14.68 -10.64 -10.00
CA VAL A 233 -13.24 -10.72 -10.27
C VAL A 233 -12.99 -11.77 -11.35
N THR A 234 -12.38 -11.37 -12.47
CA THR A 234 -12.09 -12.27 -13.59
C THR A 234 -10.59 -12.35 -13.84
N ILE A 235 -10.05 -13.56 -14.01
CA ILE A 235 -8.66 -13.79 -14.40
C ILE A 235 -8.60 -14.01 -15.91
N VAL A 236 -7.80 -13.19 -16.60
CA VAL A 236 -7.60 -13.24 -18.04
C VAL A 236 -6.17 -13.70 -18.31
N GLN A 237 -6.03 -14.87 -18.92
CA GLN A 237 -4.73 -15.42 -19.29
C GLN A 237 -4.08 -14.59 -20.40
N ASP A 238 -2.75 -14.63 -20.46
CA ASP A 238 -1.98 -13.87 -21.43
C ASP A 238 -2.40 -14.16 -22.87
N GLY A 239 -2.57 -13.09 -23.66
CA GLY A 239 -3.03 -13.17 -25.03
C GLY A 239 -4.53 -13.39 -25.22
N GLN A 240 -5.31 -13.60 -24.15
CA GLN A 240 -6.77 -13.63 -24.23
C GLN A 240 -7.35 -12.22 -24.18
N PRO A 241 -8.44 -11.94 -24.93
CA PRO A 241 -9.11 -10.65 -24.86
C PRO A 241 -9.73 -10.43 -23.48
N LEU A 242 -9.74 -9.18 -23.02
CA LEU A 242 -10.49 -8.80 -21.83
C LEU A 242 -11.99 -9.10 -22.04
N PRO A 243 -12.71 -9.51 -20.98
CA PRO A 243 -14.15 -9.70 -21.06
C PRO A 243 -14.85 -8.40 -21.49
N PRO A 244 -16.02 -8.47 -22.15
CA PRO A 244 -16.84 -7.29 -22.39
C PRO A 244 -17.10 -6.52 -21.10
N GLU A 245 -17.24 -5.19 -21.18
CA GLU A 245 -17.66 -4.40 -20.03
C GLU A 245 -19.03 -4.86 -19.53
N PRO A 246 -19.29 -4.84 -18.21
CA PRO A 246 -20.61 -5.15 -17.70
C PRO A 246 -21.62 -4.20 -18.34
N ALA A 247 -22.79 -4.72 -18.71
CA ALA A 247 -23.86 -3.87 -19.21
C ALA A 247 -24.13 -2.74 -18.17
N PRO A 248 -24.36 -1.49 -18.61
CA PRO A 248 -24.71 -0.42 -17.70
C PRO A 248 -25.85 -0.89 -16.80
N ALA A 249 -25.71 -0.71 -15.48
CA ALA A 249 -26.80 -1.01 -14.56
C ALA A 249 -28.06 -0.31 -15.10
N ALA A 250 -29.11 -1.09 -15.36
CA ALA A 250 -30.35 -0.57 -15.91
C ALA A 250 -30.76 0.65 -15.07
N ALA A 251 -30.93 1.81 -15.71
CA ALA A 251 -31.35 3.02 -15.02
C ALA A 251 -32.56 2.68 -14.13
N PRO A 252 -32.60 3.13 -12.86
CA PRO A 252 -33.77 2.92 -12.03
C PRO A 252 -35.01 3.40 -12.81
N PRO A 253 -36.12 2.65 -12.79
CA PRO A 253 -37.33 3.09 -13.49
C PRO A 253 -37.66 4.51 -13.05
N ALA A 254 -37.92 5.38 -14.03
CA ALA A 254 -38.27 6.77 -13.76
C ALA A 254 -39.37 6.81 -12.69
N PRO A 255 -39.28 7.72 -11.70
CA PRO A 255 -40.33 7.88 -10.70
C PRO A 255 -41.67 8.00 -11.41
N ALA A 256 -42.66 7.20 -11.00
CA ALA A 256 -44.00 7.31 -11.52
C ALA A 256 -44.47 8.77 -11.39
N PRO A 257 -45.15 9.34 -12.40
CA PRO A 257 -45.66 10.70 -12.31
C PRO A 257 -46.47 10.85 -11.03
N GLN A 258 -46.06 11.76 -10.16
CA GLN A 258 -46.85 12.07 -8.97
C GLN A 258 -48.20 12.62 -9.43
N PRO A 259 -49.34 12.18 -8.85
CA PRO A 259 -50.63 12.75 -9.18
C PRO A 259 -50.59 14.26 -8.87
N GLN A 260 -50.90 15.07 -9.89
CA GLN A 260 -51.00 16.52 -9.74
C GLN A 260 -52.21 16.85 -8.84
N PRO A 261 -52.11 17.90 -8.00
CA PRO A 261 -53.17 18.30 -7.07
C PRO A 261 -54.42 18.83 -7.78
#